data_AF-A0A2K3PSQ3-F1
#
_entry.id   AF-A0A2K3PSQ3-F1
#
_cell.length_a   1.000
_cell.length_b   1.000
_cell.length_c   1.000
_cell.angle_alpha   90.00
_cell.angle_beta   90.00
_cell.angle_gamma   90.00
#
_symmetry.space_group_name_H-M   'P 1'
#
loop_
_entity.id
_entity.type
_entity.pdbx_description
1 polymer ?
#
loop_
_entity_poly.entity_id
_entity_poly.type
_entity_poly.pdbx_seq_one_letter_code
_entity_poly.pdbx_strand_id
1 'polypeptide(L)'
;MQSTSIPRMLGSTPTPLANAQSPASTRFSLLCSTALRLGEWSARVDTGNTTVVVDDAQAMAPCVNFVTGNANKLREVKAILEPAIEVRSNPLDLDEVQGSIEEVTQSKCRRAADLVNGPVLVEDTSLCFNALSGLPGPYIKWFLSGIGHQGLNNLLAAYTDKSAEAVCTFGYSAGPGHEPILFQGRCSGKIVPPRGPSHFGWDPIFEYEGQTYAEMDGAQKNGISHRARALKKLQEWFRDHAEGPAAAPQ
;
A
#
# COMPACT_ATOMS: atom_id res chain seq x y z
N MET A 1 -44.48 32.61 18.20
CA MET A 1 -44.88 31.40 18.96
C MET A 1 -44.15 30.23 18.32
N GLN A 2 -43.24 29.46 18.93
CA GLN A 2 -42.58 29.47 20.23
C GLN A 2 -41.08 29.25 19.97
N SER A 3 -40.25 30.02 20.67
CA SER A 3 -38.79 29.93 20.72
C SER A 3 -38.42 28.89 21.78
N THR A 4 -37.71 27.83 21.41
CA THR A 4 -37.13 26.88 22.37
C THR A 4 -35.62 27.08 22.46
N SER A 5 -35.24 27.71 23.58
CA SER A 5 -33.90 28.05 24.01
C SER A 5 -33.18 26.80 24.54
N ILE A 6 -31.97 26.52 24.05
CA ILE A 6 -31.08 25.48 24.58
C ILE A 6 -30.18 26.12 25.67
N PRO A 7 -30.11 25.59 26.90
CA PRO A 7 -29.21 26.13 27.92
C PRO A 7 -27.76 25.68 27.71
N ARG A 8 -26.85 26.66 27.73
CA ARG A 8 -25.39 26.48 27.88
C ARG A 8 -25.09 25.87 29.26
N MET A 9 -24.43 24.70 29.29
CA MET A 9 -23.72 24.22 30.48
C MET A 9 -22.28 24.76 30.45
N LEU A 10 -21.95 25.54 31.48
CA LEU A 10 -20.62 26.06 31.80
C LEU A 10 -19.71 24.94 32.31
N GLY A 11 -18.41 25.09 32.05
CA GLY A 11 -17.42 24.03 32.15
C GLY A 11 -16.96 23.64 33.56
N SER A 12 -16.13 22.60 33.56
CA SER A 12 -15.24 22.22 34.65
C SER A 12 -13.83 22.13 34.11
N THR A 13 -12.97 22.97 34.66
CA THR A 13 -11.52 23.10 34.41
C THR A 13 -10.74 21.84 34.82
N PRO A 14 -9.64 21.49 34.13
CA PRO A 14 -8.70 20.47 34.61
C PRO A 14 -7.78 21.01 35.71
N THR A 15 -7.62 20.21 36.77
CA THR A 15 -6.66 20.42 37.87
C THR A 15 -5.22 20.16 37.38
N PRO A 16 -4.22 20.97 37.76
CA PRO A 16 -2.82 20.75 37.40
C PRO A 16 -2.14 19.80 38.39
N LEU A 17 -1.29 18.90 37.89
CA LEU A 17 -0.28 18.22 38.71
C LEU A 17 1.10 18.81 38.39
N ALA A 18 1.73 19.32 39.43
CA ALA A 18 3.02 19.98 39.41
C ALA A 18 4.18 18.99 39.61
N ASN A 19 5.25 19.25 38.87
CA ASN A 19 6.69 19.14 39.17
C ASN A 19 7.20 18.14 40.22
N ALA A 20 8.20 17.35 39.79
CA ALA A 20 9.42 17.12 40.57
C ALA A 20 10.66 17.12 39.63
N GLN A 21 11.70 17.81 40.07
CA GLN A 21 12.92 18.16 39.34
C GLN A 21 14.07 17.13 39.52
N SER A 22 14.79 16.85 38.42
CA SER A 22 16.26 16.67 38.28
C SER A 22 16.98 15.49 39.00
N PRO A 23 18.28 15.19 38.71
CA PRO A 23 19.19 15.73 37.70
C PRO A 23 19.92 14.66 36.85
N ALA A 24 20.77 15.16 35.95
CA ALA A 24 21.70 14.48 35.05
C ALA A 24 22.57 13.37 35.68
N SER A 25 23.00 12.39 34.86
CA SER A 25 24.40 12.28 34.42
C SER A 25 24.73 10.93 33.73
N THR A 26 25.68 10.99 32.79
CA THR A 26 26.77 10.01 32.62
C THR A 26 26.60 8.76 31.72
N ARG A 27 27.43 8.77 30.65
CA ARG A 27 28.15 7.66 29.97
C ARG A 27 27.46 6.79 28.91
N PHE A 28 27.81 7.12 27.67
CA PHE A 28 28.12 6.20 26.59
C PHE A 28 29.08 5.08 27.04
N SER A 29 28.68 3.82 26.82
CA SER A 29 29.51 2.63 26.53
C SER A 29 28.74 1.39 26.95
N LEU A 30 28.36 0.54 25.99
CA LEU A 30 28.56 -0.89 26.15
C LEU A 30 28.56 -1.57 24.78
N LEU A 31 29.73 -2.13 24.45
CA LEU A 31 29.92 -3.11 23.40
C LEU A 31 29.01 -4.32 23.66
N CYS A 32 28.26 -4.74 22.65
CA CYS A 32 27.65 -6.06 22.63
C CYS A 32 28.64 -7.03 21.99
N SER A 33 29.31 -7.79 22.85
CA SER A 33 30.12 -8.95 22.47
C SER A 33 29.18 -10.16 22.35
N THR A 34 29.21 -10.87 21.23
CA THR A 34 28.84 -12.29 21.24
C THR A 34 29.81 -13.03 20.33
N ALA A 35 30.30 -14.15 20.86
CA ALA A 35 31.59 -14.72 20.55
C ALA A 35 31.51 -15.90 19.56
N LEU A 36 32.63 -16.09 18.86
CA LEU A 36 33.29 -17.36 18.51
C LEU A 36 32.54 -18.36 17.62
N ARG A 37 33.13 -18.61 16.44
CA ARG A 37 33.58 -19.96 16.10
C ARG A 37 34.94 -19.93 15.40
N LEU A 38 35.75 -20.87 15.85
CA LEU A 38 37.18 -21.06 15.60
C LEU A 38 37.45 -21.52 14.17
N GLY A 39 38.55 -21.01 13.62
CA GLY A 39 39.25 -21.54 12.46
C GLY A 39 40.66 -20.98 12.45
N GLU A 40 41.58 -21.65 13.14
CA GLU A 40 43.01 -21.37 13.05
C GLU A 40 43.47 -21.63 11.62
N TRP A 41 43.88 -20.59 10.89
CA TRP A 41 44.74 -20.72 9.72
C TRP A 41 45.98 -19.84 9.93
N SER A 42 47.10 -20.50 10.19
CA SER A 42 48.42 -19.92 10.07
C SER A 42 48.73 -19.77 8.59
N ALA A 43 48.85 -18.54 8.09
CA ALA A 43 49.33 -18.27 6.76
C ALA A 43 50.44 -17.22 6.82
N ARG A 44 51.62 -17.65 6.35
CA ARG A 44 52.83 -16.85 6.15
C ARG A 44 52.51 -15.62 5.30
N VAL A 45 53.16 -14.51 5.63
CA VAL A 45 53.22 -13.33 4.77
C VAL A 45 54.06 -13.69 3.55
N ASP A 46 53.40 -13.91 2.41
CA ASP A 46 54.03 -13.92 1.10
C ASP A 46 53.74 -12.58 0.43
N THR A 47 54.80 -11.81 0.16
CA THR A 47 54.75 -10.57 -0.61
C THR A 47 54.57 -10.92 -2.08
N GLY A 48 53.36 -11.29 -2.46
CA GLY A 48 52.98 -11.63 -3.82
C GLY A 48 51.57 -11.10 -4.11
N ASN A 49 51.49 -10.22 -5.11
CA ASN A 49 50.31 -9.50 -5.60
C ASN A 49 49.03 -10.36 -5.57
N THR A 50 48.28 -10.26 -4.47
CA THR A 50 46.98 -10.94 -4.31
C THR A 50 45.91 -9.89 -4.51
N THR A 51 45.35 -9.88 -5.72
CA THR A 51 44.13 -9.14 -6.02
C THR A 51 43.03 -9.71 -5.15
N VAL A 52 42.67 -8.99 -4.08
CA VAL A 52 41.46 -9.29 -3.31
C VAL A 52 40.30 -8.91 -4.23
N VAL A 53 39.70 -9.91 -4.88
CA VAL A 53 38.37 -9.74 -5.46
C VAL A 53 37.39 -9.60 -4.30
N VAL A 54 37.07 -8.36 -3.95
CA VAL A 54 35.92 -8.02 -3.13
C VAL A 54 34.66 -8.22 -3.97
N ASP A 55 34.19 -9.45 -4.00
CA ASP A 55 32.89 -9.78 -4.57
C ASP A 55 31.84 -9.49 -3.49
N ASP A 56 31.43 -8.22 -3.37
CA ASP A 56 30.36 -7.80 -2.45
C ASP A 56 29.80 -6.43 -2.88
N ALA A 57 29.14 -6.41 -4.04
CA ALA A 57 28.05 -5.48 -4.29
C ALA A 57 26.76 -6.28 -4.25
N GLN A 58 26.31 -6.66 -3.05
CA GLN A 58 24.93 -7.07 -2.86
C GLN A 58 24.07 -5.88 -3.29
N ALA A 59 23.56 -5.89 -4.53
CA ALA A 59 22.70 -4.84 -5.04
C ALA A 59 21.57 -4.65 -4.02
N MET A 60 21.53 -3.48 -3.38
CA MET A 60 20.51 -3.20 -2.38
C MET A 60 19.15 -3.30 -3.06
N ALA A 61 18.25 -4.10 -2.48
CA ALA A 61 16.89 -4.24 -3.00
C ALA A 61 16.25 -2.84 -3.16
N PRO A 62 15.56 -2.56 -4.27
CA PRO A 62 14.84 -1.30 -4.43
C PRO A 62 13.92 -1.05 -3.23
N CYS A 63 13.88 0.20 -2.75
CA CYS A 63 13.07 0.59 -1.61
C CYS A 63 11.99 1.60 -2.03
N VAL A 64 10.75 1.34 -1.62
CA VAL A 64 9.61 2.23 -1.91
C VAL A 64 8.87 2.62 -0.64
N ASN A 65 8.46 3.88 -0.56
CA ASN A 65 7.54 4.35 0.49
C ASN A 65 6.10 4.09 0.03
N PHE A 66 5.47 3.06 0.59
CA PHE A 66 4.07 2.75 0.30
C PHE A 66 3.15 3.65 1.12
N VAL A 67 2.48 4.56 0.42
CA VAL A 67 1.59 5.55 1.03
C VAL A 67 0.19 4.99 1.17
N THR A 68 -0.13 4.49 2.35
CA THR A 68 -1.43 3.92 2.70
C THR A 68 -1.71 4.00 4.19
N GLY A 69 -2.96 4.26 4.55
CA GLY A 69 -3.47 4.06 5.92
C GLY A 69 -4.10 2.68 6.15
N ASN A 70 -4.16 1.82 5.12
CA ASN A 70 -4.88 0.55 5.18
C ASN A 70 -3.92 -0.62 5.49
N ALA A 71 -3.99 -1.14 6.72
CA ALA A 71 -3.15 -2.24 7.19
C ALA A 71 -3.31 -3.55 6.38
N ASN A 72 -4.51 -3.82 5.85
CA ASN A 72 -4.73 -5.01 5.02
C ASN A 72 -4.05 -4.87 3.65
N LYS A 73 -4.11 -3.68 3.03
CA LYS A 73 -3.36 -3.38 1.80
C LYS A 73 -1.86 -3.53 2.01
N LEU A 74 -1.33 -2.95 3.09
CA LEU A 74 0.09 -3.07 3.44
C LEU A 74 0.53 -4.54 3.58
N ARG A 75 -0.27 -5.36 4.28
CA ARG A 75 0.01 -6.79 4.45
C ARG A 75 0.07 -7.53 3.11
N GLU A 76 -0.90 -7.31 2.23
CA GLU A 76 -0.92 -7.95 0.92
C GLU A 76 0.24 -7.49 0.03
N VAL A 77 0.55 -6.18 0.02
CA VAL A 77 1.67 -5.63 -0.76
C VAL A 77 3.01 -6.19 -0.29
N LYS A 78 3.26 -6.23 1.03
CA LYS A 78 4.48 -6.82 1.59
C LYS A 78 4.60 -8.30 1.25
N ALA A 79 3.52 -9.06 1.36
CA ALA A 79 3.52 -10.49 1.05
C ALA A 79 3.87 -10.80 -0.42
N ILE A 80 3.66 -9.84 -1.33
CA ILE A 80 3.92 -10.01 -2.76
C ILE A 80 5.28 -9.43 -3.16
N LEU A 81 5.69 -8.28 -2.60
CA LEU A 81 6.88 -7.55 -3.01
C LEU A 81 8.15 -7.94 -2.25
N GLU A 82 8.06 -8.26 -0.96
CA GLU A 82 9.24 -8.60 -0.16
C GLU A 82 9.65 -10.07 -0.39
N PRO A 83 10.97 -10.38 -0.44
CA PRO A 83 12.11 -9.50 -0.18
C PRO A 83 12.66 -8.77 -1.43
N ALA A 84 12.05 -8.95 -2.61
CA ALA A 84 12.58 -8.40 -3.86
C ALA A 84 12.58 -6.85 -3.90
N ILE A 85 11.59 -6.22 -3.25
CA ILE A 85 11.46 -4.76 -3.11
C ILE A 85 11.11 -4.49 -1.64
N GLU A 86 11.91 -3.65 -0.97
CA GLU A 86 11.66 -3.22 0.41
C GLU A 86 10.46 -2.26 0.44
N VAL A 87 9.46 -2.56 1.27
CA VAL A 87 8.25 -1.74 1.40
C VAL A 87 8.23 -1.02 2.76
N ARG A 88 8.43 0.30 2.75
CA ARG A 88 8.30 1.16 3.93
C ARG A 88 6.89 1.72 4.04
N SER A 89 6.25 1.55 5.19
CA SER A 89 4.92 2.10 5.43
C SER A 89 5.01 3.59 5.72
N ASN A 90 4.25 4.41 4.98
CA ASN A 90 4.15 5.85 5.24
C ASN A 90 2.67 6.30 5.19
N PRO A 91 1.96 6.36 6.33
CA PRO A 91 0.54 6.69 6.35
C PRO A 91 0.33 8.21 6.20
N LEU A 92 0.31 8.69 4.97
CA LEU A 92 -0.13 10.05 4.64
C LEU A 92 -1.60 10.05 4.25
N ASP A 93 -2.34 11.04 4.74
CA ASP A 93 -3.69 11.33 4.25
C ASP A 93 -3.58 12.24 3.02
N LEU A 94 -4.13 11.79 1.90
CA LEU A 94 -4.02 12.45 0.60
C LEU A 94 -5.42 12.64 0.04
N ASP A 95 -5.69 13.85 -0.45
CA ASP A 95 -6.95 14.14 -1.14
C ASP A 95 -7.08 13.28 -2.40
N GLU A 96 -8.22 12.61 -2.53
CA GLU A 96 -8.58 11.84 -3.72
C GLU A 96 -9.41 12.73 -4.64
N VAL A 97 -8.82 13.11 -5.77
CA VAL A 97 -9.53 13.88 -6.82
C VAL A 97 -10.64 13.03 -7.44
N GLN A 98 -11.56 13.68 -8.16
CA GLN A 98 -12.54 12.96 -8.98
C GLN A 98 -12.01 12.84 -10.41
N GLY A 99 -12.16 11.66 -11.01
CA GLY A 99 -11.75 11.39 -12.38
C GLY A 99 -11.80 9.91 -12.71
N SER A 100 -11.16 9.55 -13.81
CA SER A 100 -10.87 8.16 -14.18
C SER A 100 -9.99 7.46 -13.14
N ILE A 101 -9.91 6.12 -13.23
CA ILE A 101 -9.07 5.30 -12.35
C ILE A 101 -7.61 5.78 -12.41
N GLU A 102 -7.13 6.10 -13.61
CA GLU A 102 -5.77 6.53 -13.88
C GLU A 102 -5.50 7.94 -13.33
N GLU A 103 -6.41 8.90 -13.55
CA GLU A 103 -6.24 10.27 -13.07
C GLU A 103 -6.18 10.36 -11.54
N VAL A 104 -7.03 9.58 -10.86
CA VAL A 104 -7.05 9.50 -9.39
C VAL A 104 -5.68 9.02 -8.88
N THR A 105 -5.18 7.91 -9.41
CA THR A 105 -3.89 7.35 -8.98
C THR A 105 -2.71 8.22 -9.36
N GLN A 106 -2.71 8.85 -10.54
CA GLN A 106 -1.65 9.78 -10.94
C GLN A 106 -1.59 11.00 -10.02
N SER A 107 -2.73 11.64 -9.75
CA SER A 107 -2.79 12.81 -8.86
C SER A 107 -2.30 12.45 -7.46
N LYS A 108 -2.76 11.31 -6.92
CA LYS A 108 -2.34 10.78 -5.62
C LYS A 108 -0.84 10.50 -5.58
N CYS A 109 -0.29 9.91 -6.64
CA CYS A 109 1.14 9.58 -6.74
C CYS A 109 2.02 10.84 -6.80
N ARG A 110 1.66 11.83 -7.63
CA ARG A 110 2.37 13.12 -7.69
C ARG A 110 2.41 13.78 -6.33
N ARG A 111 1.24 13.88 -5.67
CA ARG A 111 1.13 14.50 -4.35
C ARG A 111 1.93 13.74 -3.28
N ALA A 112 1.91 12.42 -3.31
CA ALA A 112 2.73 11.58 -2.43
C ALA A 112 4.22 11.86 -2.64
N ALA A 113 4.68 11.93 -3.89
CA ALA A 113 6.08 12.16 -4.23
C ALA A 113 6.57 13.51 -3.69
N ASP A 114 5.76 14.57 -3.85
CA ASP A 114 6.06 15.91 -3.33
C ASP A 114 6.21 15.94 -1.80
N LEU A 115 5.36 15.21 -1.08
CA LEU A 115 5.34 15.19 0.40
C LEU A 115 6.43 14.30 0.99
N VAL A 116 6.70 13.15 0.35
CA VAL A 116 7.72 12.19 0.80
C VAL A 116 9.12 12.63 0.39
N ASN A 117 9.24 13.40 -0.70
CA ASN A 117 10.50 13.82 -1.30
C ASN A 117 11.43 12.64 -1.62
N GLY A 118 10.89 11.61 -2.30
CA GLY A 118 11.62 10.41 -2.69
C GLY A 118 10.73 9.36 -3.33
N PRO A 119 11.22 8.11 -3.51
CA PRO A 119 10.47 7.05 -4.16
C PRO A 119 9.18 6.73 -3.42
N VAL A 120 8.05 6.81 -4.12
CA VAL A 120 6.72 6.53 -3.57
C VAL A 120 6.00 5.47 -4.37
N LEU A 121 5.20 4.70 -3.66
CA LEU A 121 4.22 3.79 -4.21
C LEU A 121 2.85 4.16 -3.62
N VAL A 122 1.86 4.37 -4.47
CA VAL A 122 0.45 4.57 -4.06
C VAL A 122 -0.42 3.49 -4.68
N GLU A 123 -1.58 3.24 -4.11
CA GLU A 123 -2.55 2.26 -4.63
C GLU A 123 -3.98 2.78 -4.53
N ASP A 124 -4.71 2.70 -5.64
CA ASP A 124 -6.16 2.81 -5.67
C ASP A 124 -6.82 1.53 -6.15
N THR A 125 -7.98 1.24 -5.56
CA THR A 125 -8.77 0.06 -5.86
C THR A 125 -10.15 0.51 -6.31
N SER A 126 -10.55 0.07 -7.50
CA SER A 126 -11.86 0.34 -8.08
C SER A 126 -12.66 -0.95 -8.21
N LEU A 127 -13.98 -0.83 -8.08
CA LEU A 127 -14.90 -1.92 -8.38
C LEU A 127 -15.91 -1.43 -9.42
N CYS A 128 -15.80 -1.99 -10.62
CA CYS A 128 -16.45 -1.47 -11.81
C CYS A 128 -17.60 -2.39 -12.21
N PHE A 129 -18.86 -1.94 -12.10
CA PHE A 129 -19.99 -2.75 -12.54
C PHE A 129 -20.26 -2.48 -14.02
N ASN A 130 -20.28 -3.52 -14.84
CA ASN A 130 -20.44 -3.37 -16.29
C ASN A 130 -21.79 -2.73 -16.65
N ALA A 131 -22.85 -3.16 -15.97
CA ALA A 131 -24.20 -2.60 -16.10
C ALA A 131 -24.30 -1.10 -15.77
N LEU A 132 -23.37 -0.56 -14.95
CA LEU A 132 -23.31 0.85 -14.60
C LEU A 132 -22.17 1.58 -15.32
N SER A 133 -21.73 1.07 -16.47
CA SER A 133 -20.64 1.64 -17.26
C SER A 133 -19.36 1.87 -16.45
N GLY A 134 -19.05 0.94 -15.54
CA GLY A 134 -17.86 0.96 -14.70
C GLY A 134 -18.02 1.68 -13.36
N LEU A 135 -19.17 2.27 -13.04
CA LEU A 135 -19.45 2.78 -11.70
C LEU A 135 -19.73 1.61 -10.71
N PRO A 136 -19.49 1.79 -9.39
CA PRO A 136 -18.97 3.00 -8.73
C PRO A 136 -17.48 3.28 -8.99
N GLY A 137 -16.73 2.31 -9.52
CA GLY A 137 -15.35 2.51 -9.98
C GLY A 137 -14.44 3.02 -8.86
N PRO A 138 -13.71 4.15 -9.05
CA PRO A 138 -12.81 4.70 -8.04
C PRO A 138 -13.54 5.20 -6.78
N TYR A 139 -14.87 5.40 -6.86
CA TYR A 139 -15.67 5.90 -5.74
C TYR A 139 -16.15 4.80 -4.80
N ILE A 140 -15.76 3.55 -5.02
CA ILE A 140 -16.27 2.38 -4.28
C ILE A 140 -16.17 2.50 -2.75
N LYS A 141 -15.15 3.17 -2.22
CA LYS A 141 -15.00 3.44 -0.78
C LYS A 141 -16.23 4.17 -0.21
N TRP A 142 -16.67 5.21 -0.92
CA TRP A 142 -17.79 6.06 -0.50
C TRP A 142 -19.12 5.33 -0.64
N PHE A 143 -19.31 4.58 -1.73
CA PHE A 143 -20.48 3.74 -1.90
C PHE A 143 -20.56 2.67 -0.82
N LEU A 144 -19.48 1.92 -0.57
CA LEU A 144 -19.46 0.92 0.50
C LEU A 144 -19.78 1.52 1.86
N SER A 145 -19.22 2.70 2.19
CA SER A 145 -19.51 3.37 3.45
C SER A 145 -20.95 3.87 3.55
N GLY A 146 -21.56 4.31 2.45
CA GLY A 146 -22.89 4.90 2.45
C GLY A 146 -24.02 3.88 2.40
N ILE A 147 -23.88 2.82 1.60
CA ILE A 147 -24.96 1.84 1.35
C ILE A 147 -24.61 0.41 1.80
N GLY A 148 -23.38 0.16 2.23
CA GLY A 148 -22.93 -1.16 2.69
C GLY A 148 -22.88 -2.22 1.59
N HIS A 149 -22.50 -3.45 1.96
CA HIS A 149 -22.42 -4.58 1.04
C HIS A 149 -23.76 -4.91 0.38
N GLN A 150 -24.84 -4.95 1.17
CA GLN A 150 -26.18 -5.24 0.63
C GLN A 150 -26.66 -4.13 -0.31
N GLY A 151 -26.40 -2.86 0.01
CA GLY A 151 -26.75 -1.75 -0.88
C GLY A 151 -25.99 -1.81 -2.19
N LEU A 152 -24.69 -2.12 -2.17
CA LEU A 152 -23.89 -2.32 -3.39
C LEU A 152 -24.46 -3.44 -4.28
N ASN A 153 -24.88 -4.57 -3.70
CA ASN A 153 -25.57 -5.62 -4.44
C ASN A 153 -26.92 -5.12 -5.02
N ASN A 154 -27.69 -4.38 -4.21
CA ASN A 154 -28.98 -3.84 -4.61
C ASN A 154 -28.90 -2.78 -5.74
N LEU A 155 -27.76 -2.08 -5.90
CA LEU A 155 -27.57 -1.16 -7.04
C LEU A 155 -27.77 -1.85 -8.39
N LEU A 156 -27.48 -3.15 -8.45
CA LEU A 156 -27.64 -3.93 -9.67
C LEU A 156 -29.00 -4.62 -9.77
N ALA A 157 -29.92 -4.47 -8.81
CA ALA A 157 -31.17 -5.24 -8.77
C ALA A 157 -31.98 -5.17 -10.09
N ALA A 158 -32.03 -4.01 -10.73
CA ALA A 158 -32.77 -3.78 -11.99
C ALA A 158 -32.04 -4.29 -13.25
N TYR A 159 -30.78 -4.70 -13.15
CA TYR A 159 -29.96 -5.11 -14.28
C TYR A 159 -29.79 -6.63 -14.31
N THR A 160 -29.97 -7.26 -15.47
CA THR A 160 -29.69 -8.69 -15.63
C THR A 160 -28.19 -8.97 -15.57
N ASP A 161 -27.38 -8.06 -16.12
CA ASP A 161 -25.93 -8.13 -16.05
C ASP A 161 -25.43 -7.81 -14.64
N LYS A 162 -24.76 -8.81 -14.03
CA LYS A 162 -24.10 -8.70 -12.73
C LYS A 162 -22.58 -8.72 -12.86
N SER A 163 -22.04 -8.73 -14.07
CA SER A 163 -20.61 -8.78 -14.30
C SER A 163 -19.94 -7.49 -13.82
N ALA A 164 -18.74 -7.65 -13.27
CA ALA A 164 -17.95 -6.56 -12.73
C ALA A 164 -16.46 -6.85 -12.88
N GLU A 165 -15.66 -5.80 -12.79
CA GLU A 165 -14.21 -5.89 -12.71
C GLU A 165 -13.70 -5.27 -11.42
N ALA A 166 -12.89 -6.03 -10.69
CA ALA A 166 -12.00 -5.48 -9.69
C ALA A 166 -10.75 -4.93 -10.37
N VAL A 167 -10.41 -3.68 -10.13
CA VAL A 167 -9.25 -3.00 -10.74
C VAL A 167 -8.35 -2.45 -9.64
N CYS A 168 -7.07 -2.80 -9.68
CA CYS A 168 -6.05 -2.23 -8.82
C CYS A 168 -5.07 -1.45 -9.70
N THR A 169 -4.82 -0.20 -9.35
CA THR A 169 -3.82 0.63 -10.02
C THR A 169 -2.79 1.06 -8.99
N PHE A 170 -1.54 0.65 -9.19
CA PHE A 170 -0.40 1.20 -8.47
C PHE A 170 0.19 2.35 -9.25
N GLY A 171 0.53 3.43 -8.55
CA GLY A 171 1.32 4.54 -9.09
C GLY A 171 2.69 4.56 -8.41
N TYR A 172 3.74 4.52 -9.22
CA TYR A 172 5.11 4.68 -8.76
C TYR A 172 5.71 5.99 -9.26
N SER A 173 6.43 6.71 -8.41
CA SER A 173 7.27 7.83 -8.82
C SER A 173 8.60 7.75 -8.07
N ALA A 174 9.70 8.11 -8.74
CA ALA A 174 11.04 8.16 -8.14
C ALA A 174 11.21 9.35 -7.17
N GLY A 175 10.33 10.35 -7.26
CA GLY A 175 10.38 11.56 -6.43
C GLY A 175 9.74 12.78 -7.12
N PRO A 176 9.81 13.96 -6.49
CA PRO A 176 9.27 15.18 -7.05
C PRO A 176 9.78 15.44 -8.48
N GLY A 177 8.89 15.87 -9.37
CA GLY A 177 9.21 16.14 -10.78
C GLY A 177 9.27 14.91 -11.70
N HIS A 178 9.19 13.69 -11.17
CA HIS A 178 9.07 12.48 -11.99
C HIS A 178 7.60 12.11 -12.21
N GLU A 179 7.21 11.95 -13.48
CA GLU A 179 5.85 11.54 -13.84
C GLU A 179 5.52 10.13 -13.31
N PRO A 180 4.32 9.92 -12.72
CA PRO A 180 3.92 8.62 -12.23
C PRO A 180 3.85 7.56 -13.32
N ILE A 181 4.42 6.39 -13.03
CA ILE A 181 4.27 5.18 -13.83
C ILE A 181 3.13 4.36 -13.22
N LEU A 182 2.17 3.96 -14.05
CA LEU A 182 0.99 3.21 -13.62
C LEU A 182 1.13 1.72 -13.92
N PHE A 183 0.83 0.90 -12.92
CA PHE A 183 0.72 -0.55 -13.04
C PHE A 183 -0.70 -0.98 -12.69
N GLN A 184 -1.47 -1.41 -13.69
CA GLN A 184 -2.86 -1.78 -13.51
C GLN A 184 -3.09 -3.28 -13.65
N GLY A 185 -3.78 -3.87 -12.68
CA GLY A 185 -4.26 -5.25 -12.71
C GLY A 185 -5.79 -5.28 -12.64
N ARG A 186 -6.39 -6.16 -13.43
CA ARG A 186 -7.85 -6.34 -13.51
C ARG A 186 -8.22 -7.79 -13.24
N CYS A 187 -9.34 -8.01 -12.56
CA CYS A 187 -9.93 -9.32 -12.35
C CYS A 187 -11.42 -9.23 -12.64
N SER A 188 -11.88 -9.95 -13.66
CA SER A 188 -13.29 -10.02 -14.00
C SER A 188 -14.01 -11.01 -13.09
N GLY A 189 -15.23 -10.69 -12.71
CA GLY A 189 -16.06 -11.49 -11.82
C GLY A 189 -17.52 -11.03 -11.89
N LYS A 190 -18.27 -11.25 -10.83
CA LYS A 190 -19.66 -10.81 -10.73
C LYS A 190 -20.03 -10.37 -9.33
N ILE A 191 -21.06 -9.53 -9.24
CA ILE A 191 -21.61 -9.05 -7.99
C ILE A 191 -22.70 -9.99 -7.50
N VAL A 192 -22.59 -10.41 -6.24
CA VAL A 192 -23.48 -11.39 -5.60
C VAL A 192 -23.93 -10.91 -4.22
N PRO A 193 -24.98 -11.51 -3.64
CA PRO A 193 -25.32 -11.28 -2.25
C PRO A 193 -24.12 -11.57 -1.34
N PRO A 194 -23.90 -10.78 -0.28
CA PRO A 194 -22.69 -10.85 0.52
C PRO A 194 -22.50 -12.22 1.19
N ARG A 195 -21.30 -12.80 1.07
CA ARG A 195 -20.88 -14.03 1.76
C ARG A 195 -19.48 -13.89 2.34
N GLY A 196 -19.15 -14.68 3.36
CA GLY A 196 -17.86 -14.63 4.04
C GLY A 196 -17.68 -13.44 5.00
N PRO A 197 -16.48 -13.27 5.60
CA PRO A 197 -16.19 -12.23 6.59
C PRO A 197 -16.13 -10.82 6.00
N SER A 198 -16.77 -9.86 6.67
CA SER A 198 -16.90 -8.47 6.20
C SER A 198 -15.71 -7.55 6.55
N HIS A 199 -14.53 -8.10 6.81
CA HIS A 199 -13.40 -7.36 7.41
C HIS A 199 -12.59 -6.56 6.40
N PHE A 200 -12.75 -6.80 5.09
CA PHE A 200 -11.95 -6.14 4.06
C PHE A 200 -12.77 -5.68 2.86
N GLY A 201 -13.08 -4.38 2.85
CA GLY A 201 -13.66 -3.72 1.69
C GLY A 201 -14.94 -4.39 1.20
N TRP A 202 -15.05 -4.55 -0.12
CA TRP A 202 -16.20 -5.10 -0.82
C TRP A 202 -16.02 -6.60 -1.17
N ASP A 203 -14.99 -7.25 -0.63
CA ASP A 203 -14.70 -8.67 -0.87
C ASP A 203 -15.92 -9.60 -0.73
N PRO A 204 -16.85 -9.40 0.23
CA PRO A 204 -18.02 -10.26 0.38
C PRO A 204 -18.97 -10.30 -0.81
N ILE A 205 -18.95 -9.30 -1.69
CA ILE A 205 -19.91 -9.18 -2.80
C ILE A 205 -19.30 -9.46 -4.17
N PHE A 206 -17.98 -9.63 -4.26
CA PHE A 206 -17.30 -9.89 -5.53
C PHE A 206 -16.95 -11.37 -5.64
N GLU A 207 -17.62 -12.07 -6.55
CA GLU A 207 -17.41 -13.50 -6.80
C GLU A 207 -16.47 -13.73 -7.99
N TYR A 208 -15.48 -14.59 -7.76
CA TYR A 208 -14.62 -15.18 -8.78
C TYR A 208 -14.76 -16.70 -8.72
N GLU A 209 -15.18 -17.31 -9.84
CA GLU A 209 -15.28 -18.77 -10.00
C GLU A 209 -16.04 -19.50 -8.85
N GLY A 210 -17.18 -18.97 -8.41
CA GLY A 210 -18.03 -19.59 -7.40
C GLY A 210 -17.78 -19.17 -5.96
N GLN A 211 -16.65 -18.49 -5.68
CA GLN A 211 -16.31 -18.01 -4.33
C GLN A 211 -16.18 -16.50 -4.31
N THR A 212 -16.71 -15.87 -3.27
CA THR A 212 -16.44 -14.46 -2.99
C THR A 212 -14.99 -14.30 -2.54
N TYR A 213 -14.40 -13.14 -2.75
CA TYR A 213 -13.06 -12.86 -2.23
C TYR A 213 -12.97 -13.01 -0.71
N ALA A 214 -14.06 -12.79 0.01
CA ALA A 214 -14.10 -12.98 1.45
C ALA A 214 -14.11 -14.46 1.87
N GLU A 215 -14.57 -15.36 1.00
CA GLU A 215 -14.55 -16.82 1.24
C GLU A 215 -13.18 -17.43 0.95
N MET A 216 -12.30 -16.74 0.22
CA MET A 216 -10.96 -17.21 -0.13
C MET A 216 -9.97 -16.98 1.01
N ASP A 217 -9.03 -17.91 1.17
CA ASP A 217 -7.84 -17.62 1.98
C ASP A 217 -6.93 -16.58 1.29
N GLY A 218 -6.03 -15.98 2.07
CA GLY A 218 -5.15 -14.92 1.56
C GLY A 218 -4.22 -15.38 0.43
N ALA A 219 -3.77 -16.64 0.44
CA ALA A 219 -2.86 -17.14 -0.58
C ALA A 219 -3.59 -17.40 -1.91
N GLN A 220 -4.77 -18.02 -1.85
CA GLN A 220 -5.65 -18.22 -2.99
C GLN A 220 -6.03 -16.88 -3.63
N LYS A 221 -6.49 -15.92 -2.82
CA LYS A 221 -6.83 -14.59 -3.31
C LYS A 221 -5.63 -13.89 -3.95
N ASN A 222 -4.46 -13.94 -3.31
CA ASN A 222 -3.25 -13.34 -3.86
C ASN A 222 -2.84 -13.99 -5.20
N GLY A 223 -3.11 -15.27 -5.43
CA GLY A 223 -2.83 -15.92 -6.72
C GLY A 223 -3.63 -15.38 -7.91
N ILE A 224 -4.85 -14.87 -7.68
CA ILE A 224 -5.78 -14.48 -8.76
C ILE A 224 -6.13 -12.99 -8.78
N SER A 225 -5.86 -12.25 -7.69
CA SER A 225 -6.39 -10.91 -7.49
C SER A 225 -5.84 -9.88 -8.49
N HIS A 226 -6.70 -8.89 -8.76
CA HIS A 226 -6.36 -7.64 -9.44
C HIS A 226 -5.10 -6.96 -8.84
N ARG A 227 -4.94 -6.98 -7.51
CA ARG A 227 -3.76 -6.41 -6.82
C ARG A 227 -2.47 -7.17 -7.17
N ALA A 228 -2.47 -8.50 -7.09
CA ALA A 228 -1.29 -9.28 -7.44
C ALA A 228 -0.90 -9.16 -8.92
N ARG A 229 -1.90 -9.10 -9.82
CA ARG A 229 -1.67 -8.82 -11.24
C ARG A 229 -0.99 -7.47 -11.47
N ALA A 230 -1.38 -6.44 -10.71
CA ALA A 230 -0.77 -5.11 -10.78
C ALA A 230 0.67 -5.12 -10.23
N LEU A 231 0.89 -5.75 -9.08
CA LEU A 231 2.20 -5.85 -8.45
C LEU A 231 3.19 -6.68 -9.26
N LYS A 232 2.73 -7.72 -9.96
CA LYS A 232 3.57 -8.48 -10.88
C LYS A 232 4.16 -7.59 -11.98
N LYS A 233 3.35 -6.69 -12.56
CA LYS A 233 3.82 -5.72 -13.56
C LYS A 233 4.84 -4.74 -12.97
N LEU A 234 4.63 -4.31 -11.73
CA LEU A 234 5.59 -3.47 -11.00
C LEU A 234 6.93 -4.21 -10.77
N GLN A 235 6.88 -5.48 -10.35
CA GLN A 235 8.09 -6.29 -10.16
C GLN A 235 8.84 -6.50 -11.48
N GLU A 236 8.12 -6.78 -12.57
CA GLU A 236 8.70 -6.87 -13.91
C GLU A 236 9.40 -5.57 -14.30
N TRP A 237 8.75 -4.43 -14.07
CA TRP A 237 9.33 -3.13 -14.35
C TRP A 237 10.61 -2.85 -13.55
N PHE A 238 10.62 -3.12 -12.23
CA PHE A 238 11.81 -2.92 -11.40
C PHE A 238 12.97 -3.84 -11.78
N ARG A 239 12.68 -5.09 -12.17
CA ARG A 239 13.71 -6.03 -12.65
C ARG A 239 14.35 -5.53 -13.95
N ASP A 240 13.54 -5.00 -14.86
CA ASP A 240 13.99 -4.53 -16.16
C ASP A 240 14.69 -3.15 -16.07
N HIS A 241 14.56 -2.44 -14.93
CA HIS A 241 15.16 -1.13 -14.65
C HIS A 241 16.04 -1.14 -13.38
N ALA A 242 16.62 -2.30 -13.05
CA ALA A 242 17.47 -2.48 -11.86
C ALA A 242 18.78 -1.68 -11.95
N GLU A 243 19.21 -1.33 -13.17
CA GLU A 243 20.15 -0.24 -13.42
C GLU A 243 19.30 1.03 -13.53
N GLY A 244 19.33 1.90 -12.51
CA GLY A 244 18.39 3.00 -12.32
C GLY A 244 18.17 3.91 -13.55
N PRO A 245 17.14 4.78 -13.54
CA PRO A 245 16.85 5.63 -14.68
C PRO A 245 18.10 6.41 -15.07
N ALA A 246 18.54 6.25 -16.32
CA ALA A 246 19.59 7.07 -16.90
C ALA A 246 19.25 8.53 -16.57
N ALA A 247 20.16 9.22 -15.88
CA ALA A 247 19.98 10.61 -15.51
C ALA A 247 19.52 11.39 -16.76
N ALA A 248 18.40 12.11 -16.64
CA ALA A 248 17.89 12.91 -17.73
C ALA A 248 19.01 13.82 -18.25
N PRO A 249 19.20 13.95 -19.58
CA PRO A 249 20.15 14.91 -20.11
C PRO A 249 19.76 16.32 -19.62
N GLN A 250 20.72 17.01 -19.03
CA GLN A 250 20.60 18.40 -18.56
C GLN A 250 20.26 19.36 -19.70
#